data_AF-A3V707-F1
#
_entry.id   AF-A3V707-F1
#
_cell.length_a   1.000
_cell.length_b   1.000
_cell.length_c   1.000
_cell.angle_alpha   90.00
_cell.angle_beta   90.00
_cell.angle_gamma   90.00
#
_symmetry.space_group_name_H-M   'P 1'
#
loop_
_entity.id
_entity.type
_entity.pdbx_description
1 polymer ?
#
loop_
_entity_poly.entity_id
_entity_poly.type
_entity_poly.pdbx_seq_one_letter_code
_entity_poly.pdbx_strand_id
1 'polypeptide(L)'
;MTDIIYIQPLTAASFAPFGDVIEASGHPDRMINAGMCRRFDDCAQLSFADGRAGISVFDAKVRKLPMTLDLMERHPDGSQAFLPMTQNPFLVVVAPDEDGIPGRPVAFETQPGQGVNYHRNVWHGVLAPLYEPGLFAVVDRVGAGANLEEHRFAHDITIMK
;
A
#
# COMPACT_ATOMS: atom_id res chain seq x y z
N MET A 1 -11.50 3.25 25.33
CA MET A 1 -10.20 2.56 25.46
C MET A 1 -9.48 2.78 24.15
N THR A 2 -8.19 3.10 24.19
CA THR A 2 -7.38 3.30 22.97
C THR A 2 -6.87 1.96 22.50
N ASP A 3 -7.17 1.59 21.25
CA ASP A 3 -6.64 0.37 20.66
C ASP A 3 -5.23 0.65 20.14
N ILE A 4 -4.29 -0.23 20.49
CA ILE A 4 -2.87 -0.10 20.09
C ILE A 4 -2.55 -1.18 19.06
N ILE A 5 -1.95 -0.77 17.95
CA ILE A 5 -1.44 -1.64 16.90
C ILE A 5 0.07 -1.44 16.81
N TYR A 6 0.81 -2.53 16.89
CA TYR A 6 2.27 -2.51 16.70
C TYR A 6 2.62 -2.79 15.25
N ILE A 7 3.57 -2.02 14.74
CA ILE A 7 4.12 -2.17 13.40
C ILE A 7 4.90 -3.48 13.33
N GLN A 8 4.69 -4.23 12.25
CA GLN A 8 5.46 -5.43 11.92
C GLN A 8 6.18 -5.28 10.58
N PRO A 9 7.25 -6.06 10.31
CA PRO A 9 7.90 -6.04 9.00
C PRO A 9 6.94 -6.45 7.88
N LEU A 10 6.97 -5.73 6.75
CA LEU A 10 6.23 -6.14 5.56
C LEU A 10 6.90 -7.35 4.89
N THR A 11 6.11 -8.39 4.64
CA THR A 11 6.52 -9.55 3.81
C THR A 11 5.41 -9.89 2.82
N ALA A 12 5.77 -10.50 1.68
CA ALA A 12 4.77 -10.96 0.72
C ALA A 12 3.75 -11.92 1.36
N ALA A 13 4.20 -12.84 2.20
CA ALA A 13 3.33 -13.81 2.88
C ALA A 13 2.33 -13.15 3.84
N SER A 14 2.77 -12.17 4.62
CA SER A 14 1.91 -11.46 5.57
C SER A 14 0.95 -10.47 4.89
N PHE A 15 1.27 -10.03 3.66
CA PHE A 15 0.48 -9.06 2.91
C PHE A 15 -0.46 -9.70 1.87
N ALA A 16 -0.25 -10.97 1.52
CA ALA A 16 -1.01 -11.70 0.50
C ALA A 16 -2.56 -11.60 0.60
N PRO A 17 -3.19 -11.51 1.79
CA PRO A 17 -4.65 -11.32 1.86
C PRO A 17 -5.15 -9.96 1.36
N PHE A 18 -4.26 -8.97 1.26
CA PHE A 18 -4.57 -7.57 1.00
C PHE A 18 -4.03 -7.08 -0.34
N GLY A 19 -3.03 -7.77 -0.88
CA GLY A 19 -2.28 -7.23 -1.99
C GLY A 19 -0.99 -7.98 -2.31
N ASP A 20 -0.18 -7.31 -3.12
CA ASP A 20 1.14 -7.77 -3.54
C ASP A 20 2.23 -6.85 -2.97
N VAL A 21 3.36 -7.45 -2.61
CA VAL A 21 4.58 -6.70 -2.28
C VAL A 21 5.44 -6.62 -3.54
N ILE A 22 5.75 -5.41 -3.97
CA ILE A 22 6.56 -5.15 -5.16
C ILE A 22 8.01 -5.00 -4.72
N GLU A 23 8.84 -5.99 -5.02
CA GLU A 23 10.25 -5.99 -4.60
C GLU A 23 11.15 -6.82 -5.52
N ALA A 24 12.47 -6.60 -5.38
CA ALA A 24 13.52 -7.35 -6.06
C ALA A 24 14.17 -8.38 -5.12
N SER A 25 13.35 -9.26 -4.52
CA SER A 25 13.79 -10.26 -3.53
C SER A 25 13.89 -11.66 -4.14
N GLY A 26 14.79 -12.50 -3.62
CA GLY A 26 14.96 -13.87 -4.10
C GLY A 26 15.70 -14.00 -5.43
N HIS A 27 15.35 -15.03 -6.22
CA HIS A 27 15.94 -15.29 -7.53
C HIS A 27 15.16 -14.54 -8.61
N PRO A 28 15.84 -13.88 -9.57
CA PRO A 28 15.13 -13.23 -10.66
C PRO A 28 14.54 -14.29 -11.60
N ASP A 29 13.38 -14.00 -12.19
CA ASP A 29 12.80 -14.86 -13.23
C ASP A 29 13.70 -14.92 -14.45
N ARG A 30 14.31 -13.78 -14.81
CA ARG A 30 15.16 -13.66 -15.99
C ARG A 30 16.33 -12.73 -15.78
N MET A 31 17.45 -13.09 -16.41
CA MET A 31 18.53 -12.16 -16.70
C MET A 31 18.31 -11.59 -18.11
N ILE A 32 18.21 -10.27 -18.23
CA ILE A 32 18.04 -9.57 -19.50
C ILE A 32 19.23 -8.63 -19.76
N ASN A 33 19.25 -7.99 -20.94
CA ASN A 33 20.30 -7.04 -21.34
C ASN A 33 21.71 -7.65 -21.26
N ALA A 34 21.90 -8.80 -21.90
CA ALA A 34 23.16 -9.56 -21.87
C ALA A 34 23.67 -9.87 -20.44
N GLY A 35 22.75 -10.10 -19.49
CA GLY A 35 23.09 -10.43 -18.10
C GLY A 35 23.27 -9.24 -17.17
N MET A 36 23.04 -8.01 -17.63
CA MET A 36 23.24 -6.80 -16.83
C MET A 36 22.02 -6.39 -16.00
N CYS A 37 20.86 -7.00 -16.22
CA CYS A 37 19.65 -6.66 -15.50
C CYS A 37 18.92 -7.92 -15.02
N ARG A 38 18.69 -7.95 -13.70
CA ARG A 38 17.83 -8.93 -13.04
C ARG A 38 16.38 -8.45 -13.20
N ARG A 39 15.56 -9.25 -13.86
CA ARG A 39 14.14 -8.97 -14.06
C ARG A 39 13.31 -9.89 -13.18
N PHE A 40 12.47 -9.26 -12.36
CA PHE A 40 11.42 -9.90 -11.58
C PHE A 40 10.11 -9.60 -12.32
N ASP A 41 9.42 -10.64 -12.75
CA ASP A 41 8.25 -10.54 -13.59
C ASP A 41 6.98 -10.34 -12.77
N ASP A 42 6.10 -9.45 -13.25
CA ASP A 42 4.70 -9.39 -12.85
C ASP A 42 4.47 -9.28 -11.32
N CYS A 43 5.28 -8.46 -10.63
CA CYS A 43 5.28 -8.33 -9.17
C CYS A 43 3.98 -7.76 -8.56
N ALA A 44 2.99 -7.40 -9.37
CA ALA A 44 1.69 -6.89 -8.90
C ALA A 44 0.59 -7.16 -9.91
N GLN A 45 -0.56 -7.60 -9.41
CA GLN A 45 -1.76 -7.80 -10.22
C GLN A 45 -2.58 -6.50 -10.28
N LEU A 46 -2.55 -5.82 -11.43
CA LEU A 46 -3.42 -4.68 -11.68
C LEU A 46 -4.83 -5.15 -12.06
N SER A 47 -5.85 -4.65 -11.36
CA SER A 47 -7.25 -5.06 -11.57
C SER A 47 -8.17 -3.84 -11.58
N PHE A 48 -8.79 -3.56 -12.72
CA PHE A 48 -9.69 -2.42 -12.92
C PHE A 48 -11.03 -2.89 -13.50
N ALA A 49 -12.15 -2.44 -12.94
CA ALA A 49 -13.49 -2.74 -13.44
C ALA A 49 -13.71 -2.19 -14.86
N ASP A 50 -13.18 -0.99 -15.07
CA ASP A 50 -13.23 -0.18 -16.27
C ASP A 50 -12.09 0.86 -16.20
N GLY A 51 -12.05 1.79 -17.15
CA GLY A 51 -10.96 2.75 -17.25
C GLY A 51 -9.66 2.09 -17.69
N ARG A 52 -8.53 2.74 -17.39
CA ARG A 52 -7.19 2.25 -17.71
C ARG A 52 -6.24 2.42 -16.54
N ALA A 53 -5.12 1.70 -16.58
CA ALA A 53 -3.98 2.01 -15.72
C ALA A 53 -3.48 3.44 -15.99
N GLY A 54 -3.33 4.22 -14.93
CA GLY A 54 -2.61 5.48 -14.91
C GLY A 54 -1.27 5.33 -14.19
N ILE A 55 -0.35 6.25 -14.47
CA ILE A 55 0.82 6.47 -13.62
C ILE A 55 0.75 7.92 -13.18
N SER A 56 0.70 8.13 -11.87
CA SER A 56 0.63 9.43 -11.22
C SER A 56 1.84 9.60 -10.29
N VAL A 57 2.12 10.83 -9.88
CA VAL A 57 3.13 11.12 -8.86
C VAL A 57 2.41 11.76 -7.67
N PHE A 58 2.60 11.18 -6.49
CA PHE A 58 2.11 11.74 -5.24
C PHE A 58 3.27 12.37 -4.49
N ASP A 59 3.03 13.57 -3.96
CA ASP A 59 3.94 14.31 -3.06
C ASP A 59 3.25 14.46 -1.71
N ALA A 60 3.54 13.51 -0.82
CA ALA A 60 2.85 13.36 0.45
C ALA A 60 3.67 13.92 1.61
N LYS A 61 2.98 14.53 2.58
CA LYS A 61 3.58 14.95 3.86
C LYS A 61 3.94 13.73 4.71
N VAL A 62 5.12 13.74 5.30
CA VAL A 62 5.55 12.71 6.26
C VAL A 62 4.64 12.59 7.46
N ARG A 63 4.52 11.37 7.98
CA ARG A 63 3.84 11.02 9.23
C ARG A 63 4.88 10.77 10.32
N LYS A 64 4.45 10.91 11.57
CA LYS A 64 5.30 10.67 12.75
C LYS A 64 4.64 9.63 13.64
N LEU A 65 5.46 8.78 14.25
CA LEU A 65 5.03 7.81 15.25
C LEU A 65 5.18 8.39 16.67
N PRO A 66 4.30 8.03 17.63
CA PRO A 66 3.08 7.24 17.43
C PRO A 66 2.07 7.98 16.54
N MET A 67 1.36 7.26 15.68
CA MET A 67 0.41 7.82 14.72
C MET A 67 -1.01 7.42 15.07
N THR A 68 -1.94 8.35 15.10
CA THR A 68 -3.38 8.03 15.18
C THR A 68 -3.87 7.56 13.82
N LEU A 69 -4.54 6.42 13.77
CA LEU A 69 -5.28 5.93 12.61
C LEU A 69 -6.75 6.31 12.78
N ASP A 70 -7.18 7.34 12.07
CA ASP A 70 -8.55 7.88 12.13
C ASP A 70 -9.35 7.65 10.83
N LEU A 71 -8.67 7.30 9.74
CA LEU A 71 -9.22 7.15 8.40
C LEU A 71 -8.62 5.93 7.70
N MET A 72 -9.49 5.10 7.15
CA MET A 72 -9.16 4.11 6.12
C MET A 72 -10.00 4.36 4.88
N GLU A 73 -9.48 3.95 3.75
CA GLU A 73 -10.12 4.07 2.45
C GLU A 73 -10.04 2.76 1.67
N ARG A 74 -10.89 2.62 0.66
CA ARG A 74 -10.79 1.55 -0.33
C ARG A 74 -11.20 2.05 -1.70
N HIS A 75 -10.79 1.29 -2.71
CA HIS A 75 -11.08 1.55 -4.13
C HIS A 75 -11.90 0.38 -4.71
N PRO A 76 -13.25 0.47 -4.74
CA PRO A 76 -14.11 -0.64 -5.17
C PRO A 76 -13.96 -1.05 -6.64
N ASP A 77 -13.38 -0.21 -7.49
CA ASP A 77 -13.27 -0.42 -8.94
C ASP A 77 -11.83 -0.59 -9.44
N GLY A 78 -10.83 -0.44 -8.57
CA GLY A 78 -9.44 -0.53 -8.99
C GLY A 78 -8.48 -0.96 -7.90
N SER A 79 -7.45 -1.73 -8.26
CA SER A 79 -6.25 -1.85 -7.45
C SER A 79 -5.48 -0.53 -7.41
N GLN A 80 -4.61 -0.37 -6.42
CA GLN A 80 -3.76 0.81 -6.31
C GLN A 80 -2.37 0.42 -5.81
N ALA A 81 -1.35 0.75 -6.59
CA ALA A 81 0.03 0.50 -6.25
C ALA A 81 0.75 1.78 -5.85
N PHE A 82 1.51 1.70 -4.76
CA PHE A 82 2.43 2.73 -4.29
C PHE A 82 3.87 2.23 -4.40
N LEU A 83 4.65 2.88 -5.25
CA LEU A 83 6.09 2.62 -5.41
C LEU A 83 6.87 3.83 -4.90
N PRO A 84 7.69 3.69 -3.84
CA PRO A 84 8.49 4.80 -3.37
C PRO A 84 9.49 5.19 -4.45
N MET A 85 9.61 6.50 -4.72
CA MET A 85 10.63 7.05 -5.63
C MET A 85 11.99 7.24 -4.92
N THR A 86 12.10 6.71 -3.71
CA THR A 86 13.31 6.70 -2.87
C THR A 86 13.46 5.31 -2.23
N GLN A 87 14.52 5.11 -1.46
CA GLN A 87 14.72 3.91 -0.64
C GLN A 87 14.14 4.06 0.78
N ASN A 88 13.37 5.11 1.04
CA ASN A 88 12.83 5.34 2.37
C ASN A 88 11.68 4.35 2.69
N PRO A 89 11.69 3.72 3.87
CA PRO A 89 10.54 2.99 4.38
C PRO A 89 9.30 3.86 4.52
N PHE A 90 8.12 3.25 4.41
CA PHE A 90 6.85 3.89 4.72
C PHE A 90 5.93 2.93 5.46
N LEU A 91 4.89 3.49 6.07
CA LEU A 91 3.89 2.75 6.81
C LEU A 91 2.77 2.31 5.86
N VAL A 92 2.45 1.02 5.91
CA VAL A 92 1.33 0.39 5.19
C VAL A 92 0.33 -0.11 6.22
N VAL A 93 -0.92 0.33 6.13
CA VAL A 93 -1.98 -0.12 7.03
C VAL A 93 -3.08 -0.73 6.20
N VAL A 94 -3.57 -1.91 6.58
CA VAL A 94 -4.63 -2.65 5.89
C VAL A 94 -5.58 -3.28 6.89
N ALA A 95 -6.79 -3.59 6.45
CA ALA A 95 -7.78 -4.28 7.27
C ALA A 95 -8.58 -5.26 6.41
N PRO A 96 -9.06 -6.38 6.99
CA PRO A 96 -10.08 -7.19 6.33
C PRO A 96 -11.38 -6.38 6.20
N ASP A 97 -12.22 -6.74 5.25
CA ASP A 97 -13.60 -6.24 5.21
C ASP A 97 -14.46 -7.05 6.18
N GLU A 98 -15.19 -6.36 7.04
CA GLU A 98 -16.19 -6.90 7.95
C GLU A 98 -17.53 -6.23 7.63
N ASP A 99 -18.31 -6.85 6.73
CA ASP A 99 -19.63 -6.36 6.30
C ASP A 99 -19.63 -4.92 5.75
N GLY A 100 -18.63 -4.58 4.93
CA GLY A 100 -18.52 -3.27 4.28
C GLY A 100 -17.86 -2.18 5.13
N ILE A 101 -17.29 -2.52 6.28
CA ILE A 101 -16.42 -1.64 7.07
C ILE A 101 -15.06 -2.32 7.31
N PRO A 102 -13.97 -1.56 7.56
CA PRO A 102 -12.70 -2.17 7.94
C PRO A 102 -12.82 -2.88 9.30
N GLY A 103 -12.41 -4.14 9.33
CA GLY A 103 -12.19 -4.89 10.56
C GLY A 103 -10.95 -4.44 11.31
N ARG A 104 -10.35 -5.31 12.12
CA ARG A 104 -9.15 -4.95 12.90
C ARG A 104 -7.95 -4.62 11.99
N PRO A 105 -7.39 -3.40 12.04
CA PRO A 105 -6.28 -3.04 11.17
C PRO A 105 -4.97 -3.74 11.56
N VAL A 106 -4.09 -3.84 10.58
CA VAL A 106 -2.74 -4.38 10.69
C VAL A 106 -1.78 -3.36 10.08
N ALA A 107 -0.68 -3.06 10.79
CA ALA A 107 0.30 -2.05 10.36
C ALA A 107 1.64 -2.71 10.02
N PHE A 108 2.19 -2.36 8.86
CA PHE A 108 3.47 -2.84 8.35
C PHE A 108 4.43 -1.69 8.07
N GLU A 109 5.72 -1.87 8.35
CA GLU A 109 6.79 -1.00 7.84
C GLU A 109 7.48 -1.71 6.69
N THR A 110 7.57 -1.02 5.55
CA THR A 110 8.24 -1.55 4.37
C THR A 110 9.74 -1.62 4.57
N GLN A 111 10.40 -2.58 3.93
CA GLN A 111 11.85 -2.52 3.74
C GLN A 111 12.20 -1.44 2.71
N PRO A 112 13.42 -0.89 2.75
CA PRO A 112 13.91 0.04 1.73
C PRO A 112 13.64 -0.44 0.31
N GLY A 113 12.97 0.39 -0.48
CA GLY A 113 12.69 0.12 -1.89
C GLY A 113 11.52 -0.84 -2.17
N GLN A 114 10.84 -1.39 -1.16
CA GLN A 114 9.59 -2.13 -1.38
C GLN A 114 8.46 -1.18 -1.77
N GLY A 115 7.64 -1.58 -2.73
CA GLY A 115 6.32 -1.02 -2.99
C GLY A 115 5.21 -1.98 -2.58
N VAL A 116 3.96 -1.53 -2.64
CA VAL A 116 2.77 -2.37 -2.44
C VAL A 116 1.77 -2.14 -3.55
N ASN A 117 0.98 -3.15 -3.87
CA ASN A 117 -0.26 -3.05 -4.64
C ASN A 117 -1.42 -3.54 -3.78
N TYR A 118 -2.31 -2.65 -3.37
CA TYR A 118 -3.56 -3.04 -2.73
C TYR A 118 -4.46 -3.65 -3.80
N HIS A 119 -4.98 -4.85 -3.53
CA HIS A 119 -5.98 -5.44 -4.40
C HIS A 119 -7.25 -4.59 -4.41
N ARG A 120 -8.02 -4.71 -5.50
CA ARG A 120 -9.29 -4.02 -5.67
C ARG A 120 -10.19 -4.28 -4.45
N ASN A 121 -10.83 -3.22 -3.96
CA ASN A 121 -11.79 -3.24 -2.85
C ASN A 121 -11.21 -3.59 -1.46
N VAL A 122 -9.89 -3.58 -1.29
CA VAL A 122 -9.24 -3.78 0.02
C VAL A 122 -9.21 -2.47 0.82
N TRP A 123 -9.52 -2.54 2.11
CA TRP A 123 -9.36 -1.41 3.04
C TRP A 123 -7.89 -1.18 3.37
N HIS A 124 -7.43 0.05 3.17
CA HIS A 124 -6.09 0.49 3.53
C HIS A 124 -6.08 1.88 4.17
N GLY A 125 -5.02 2.21 4.90
CA GLY A 125 -4.79 3.57 5.36
C GLY A 125 -4.38 4.49 4.21
N VAL A 126 -4.50 5.79 4.43
CA VAL A 126 -3.96 6.80 3.50
C VAL A 126 -2.44 6.67 3.39
N LEU A 127 -1.86 7.11 2.27
CA LEU A 127 -0.42 7.10 2.04
C LEU A 127 0.36 7.78 3.19
N ALA A 128 1.26 7.03 3.83
CA ALA A 128 1.94 7.42 5.07
C ALA A 128 3.47 7.25 5.02
N PRO A 129 4.22 8.13 4.31
CA PRO A 129 5.67 8.14 4.36
C PRO A 129 6.19 8.48 5.75
N LEU A 130 7.26 7.80 6.19
CA LEU A 130 7.91 8.07 7.47
C LEU A 130 9.11 9.03 7.36
N TYR A 131 9.55 9.30 6.13
CA TYR A 131 10.75 10.11 5.83
C TYR A 131 10.53 10.99 4.61
N GLU A 132 11.25 12.11 4.55
CA GLU A 132 11.25 12.99 3.37
C GLU A 132 12.29 12.52 2.34
N PRO A 133 12.03 12.73 1.03
CA PRO A 133 10.78 13.22 0.46
C PRO A 133 9.69 12.13 0.42
N GLY A 134 8.43 12.52 0.58
CA GLY A 134 7.28 11.62 0.49
C GLY A 134 6.79 11.40 -0.95
N LEU A 135 7.72 11.08 -1.86
CA LEU A 135 7.45 10.94 -3.30
C LEU A 135 7.16 9.49 -3.70
N PHE A 136 6.05 9.28 -4.39
CA PHE A 136 5.60 7.97 -4.85
C PHE A 136 5.16 8.02 -6.30
N ALA A 137 5.58 7.03 -7.08
CA ALA A 137 4.89 6.67 -8.32
C ALA A 137 3.67 5.83 -7.94
N VAL A 138 2.50 6.22 -8.43
CA VAL A 138 1.23 5.57 -8.12
C VAL A 138 0.67 4.98 -9.40
N VAL A 139 0.31 3.70 -9.36
CA VAL A 139 -0.35 3.00 -10.48
C VAL A 139 -1.73 2.59 -10.05
N ASP A 140 -2.76 3.24 -10.61
CA ASP A 140 -4.15 3.00 -10.25
C ASP A 140 -5.11 3.26 -11.41
N ARG A 141 -6.41 3.15 -11.12
CA ARG A 141 -7.48 3.32 -12.09
C ARG A 141 -7.66 4.79 -12.46
N VAL A 142 -7.50 5.11 -13.74
CA VAL A 142 -7.95 6.37 -14.35
C VAL A 142 -9.22 6.11 -15.16
N GLY A 143 -10.34 6.63 -14.67
CA GLY A 143 -11.67 6.46 -15.27
C GLY A 143 -12.70 7.43 -14.67
N ALA A 144 -13.90 7.43 -15.22
CA ALA A 144 -15.01 8.23 -14.70
C ALA A 144 -15.62 7.59 -13.44
N GLY A 145 -16.45 8.34 -12.70
CA GLY A 145 -17.15 7.83 -11.52
C GLY A 145 -16.34 7.90 -10.22
N ALA A 146 -17.03 7.68 -9.10
CA ALA A 146 -16.40 7.63 -7.79
C ALA A 146 -15.82 6.24 -7.55
N ASN A 147 -14.50 6.16 -7.32
CA ASN A 147 -13.80 4.95 -6.95
C ASN A 147 -13.05 5.20 -5.64
N LEU A 148 -13.75 5.68 -4.62
CA LEU A 148 -13.19 5.94 -3.30
C LEU A 148 -14.31 5.83 -2.27
N GLU A 149 -14.12 4.96 -1.29
CA GLU A 149 -14.95 4.89 -0.10
C GLU A 149 -14.07 5.11 1.13
N GLU A 150 -14.54 5.93 2.06
CA GLU A 150 -13.82 6.29 3.28
C GLU A 150 -14.56 5.77 4.51
N HIS A 151 -13.81 5.29 5.49
CA HIS A 151 -14.30 4.91 6.81
C HIS A 151 -13.51 5.64 7.90
N ARG A 152 -14.22 6.35 8.78
CA ARG A 152 -13.64 7.02 9.95
C ARG A 152 -13.94 6.23 11.21
N PHE A 153 -12.91 5.90 11.96
CA PHE A 153 -13.08 5.20 13.24
C PHE A 153 -13.71 6.14 14.28
N ALA A 154 -14.67 5.61 15.04
CA ALA A 154 -15.32 6.33 16.14
C ALA A 154 -14.50 6.33 17.44
N HIS A 155 -13.39 5.58 17.46
CA HIS A 155 -12.48 5.45 18.60
C HIS A 155 -11.04 5.62 18.15
N ASP A 156 -10.17 5.96 19.09
CA ASP A 156 -8.75 6.18 18.81
C ASP A 156 -8.01 4.85 18.63
N ILE A 157 -7.42 4.66 17.46
CA ILE A 157 -6.44 3.62 17.18
C ILE A 157 -5.06 4.28 17.10
N THR A 158 -4.11 3.81 17.91
CA THR A 158 -2.73 4.32 17.91
C THR A 158 -1.78 3.28 17.34
N ILE A 159 -1.01 3.67 16.32
CA ILE A 159 0.03 2.86 15.71
C ILE A 159 1.37 3.19 16.37
N MET A 160 2.03 2.15 16.87
CA MET A 160 3.31 2.21 17.58
C MET A 160 4.35 1.31 16.91
N LYS A 161 5.62 1.68 17.05
CA LYS A 161 6.75 0.85 16.62
C LYS A 161 7.09 -0.21 17.66
#